data_AF-A0A8X8XEG3-F1
#
_entry.id   AF-A0A8X8XEG3-F1
#
_cell.length_a   1.000
_cell.length_b   1.000
_cell.length_c   1.000
_cell.angle_alpha   90.00
_cell.angle_beta   90.00
_cell.angle_gamma   90.00
#
_symmetry.space_group_name_H-M   'P 1'
#
loop_
_entity.id
_entity.type
_entity.pdbx_description
1 polymer ?
#
loop_
_entity_poly.entity_id
_entity_poly.type
_entity_poly.pdbx_seq_one_letter_code
_entity_poly.pdbx_strand_id
1 'polypeptide(L)'
;MDFCYADDYCAASEGENLEISETNPSINNDSDQFFITLEVETTSPIEDDEEQFVGVESTESFTFWAKCPRFKEGNLSRERISMMLSSAGVARHKQGVMIDIISDRADQIANAARYRAARVLPMKVSISVVACSCYEEEVEAVS
;
A
#
# COMPACT_ATOMS: atom_id res chain seq x y z
N MET A 1 0.55 6.31 32.35
CA MET A 1 0.08 7.34 31.41
C MET A 1 0.15 6.69 30.06
N ASP A 2 -0.99 6.21 29.56
CA ASP A 2 -1.09 5.64 28.21
C ASP A 2 -1.08 6.82 27.25
N PHE A 3 0.09 7.09 26.67
CA PHE A 3 0.19 7.92 25.49
C PHE A 3 -0.53 7.13 24.38
N CYS A 4 -1.64 7.66 23.84
CA CYS A 4 -2.20 7.10 22.62
C CYS A 4 -1.22 7.43 21.49
N TYR A 5 -0.27 6.53 21.26
CA TYR A 5 0.46 6.49 20.00
C TYR A 5 -0.61 6.28 18.91
N ALA A 6 -0.71 7.21 17.96
CA ALA A 6 -1.46 6.91 16.75
C ALA A 6 -0.79 5.67 16.12
N ASP A 7 -1.53 4.59 16.00
CA ASP A 7 -1.01 3.35 15.41
C ASP A 7 -0.98 3.49 13.90
N ASP A 8 0.03 2.90 13.26
CA ASP A 8 0.07 2.80 11.80
C ASP A 8 -1.14 1.99 11.31
N TYR A 9 -1.80 2.51 10.29
CA TYR A 9 -2.99 1.91 9.69
C TYR A 9 -2.70 1.41 8.29
N CYS A 10 -3.26 0.24 7.94
CA CYS A 10 -3.26 -0.28 6.59
C CYS A 10 -4.56 -1.03 6.31
N ALA A 11 -5.20 -0.70 5.19
CA ALA A 11 -6.31 -1.47 4.66
C ALA A 11 -6.11 -1.71 3.16
N ALA A 12 -6.37 -2.95 2.75
CA ALA A 12 -6.43 -3.33 1.35
C ALA A 12 -7.85 -3.79 1.02
N SER A 13 -8.37 -3.28 -0.09
CA SER A 13 -9.71 -3.60 -0.58
C SER A 13 -9.71 -3.74 -2.10
N GLU A 14 -10.85 -4.15 -2.63
CA GLU A 14 -11.06 -4.13 -4.07
C GLU A 14 -11.23 -2.71 -4.57
N GLY A 15 -10.66 -2.45 -5.74
CA GLY A 15 -10.74 -1.16 -6.42
C GLY A 15 -12.01 -1.03 -7.26
N GLU A 16 -13.18 -1.25 -6.66
CA GLU A 16 -14.46 -0.98 -7.32
C GLU A 16 -14.47 0.52 -7.68
N ASN A 17 -14.40 0.86 -8.98
CA ASN A 17 -14.31 2.21 -9.56
C ASN A 17 -12.91 2.84 -9.72
N LEU A 18 -11.82 2.06 -9.74
CA LEU A 18 -10.54 2.61 -10.18
C LEU A 18 -10.56 2.91 -11.69
N GLU A 19 -10.21 4.15 -12.08
CA GLU A 19 -9.98 4.51 -13.47
C GLU A 19 -8.66 3.89 -13.96
N ILE A 20 -8.77 2.71 -14.56
CA ILE A 20 -7.63 2.00 -15.14
C ILE A 20 -7.35 2.63 -16.50
N SER A 21 -6.40 3.57 -16.56
CA SER A 21 -5.96 4.12 -17.83
C SER A 21 -5.31 3.02 -18.69
N GLU A 22 -5.89 2.74 -19.86
CA GLU A 22 -5.38 1.75 -20.84
C GLU A 22 -3.99 2.12 -21.42
N THR A 23 -3.43 3.28 -21.06
CA THR A 23 -2.21 3.82 -21.68
C THR A 23 -0.89 3.28 -21.12
N ASN A 24 -0.92 2.26 -20.26
CA ASN A 24 0.31 1.68 -19.71
C ASN A 24 0.94 0.64 -20.69
N PRO A 25 2.22 0.80 -21.10
CA PRO A 25 2.84 0.08 -22.23
C PRO A 25 3.16 -1.40 -21.97
N SER A 26 2.71 -1.99 -20.86
CA SER A 26 3.05 -3.36 -20.44
C SER A 26 1.86 -4.22 -20.03
N ILE A 27 0.64 -3.87 -20.49
CA ILE A 27 -0.44 -4.86 -20.61
C ILE A 27 0.04 -5.88 -21.66
N ASN A 28 0.94 -6.75 -21.23
CA ASN A 28 1.28 -7.95 -21.95
C ASN A 28 -0.01 -8.73 -21.90
N ASN A 29 -0.72 -8.77 -23.04
CA ASN A 29 -2.03 -9.39 -23.22
C ASN A 29 -2.05 -10.90 -22.91
N ASP A 30 -1.01 -11.44 -22.28
CA ASP A 30 -0.77 -12.86 -22.08
C ASP A 30 -0.71 -13.25 -20.58
N SER A 31 -0.81 -12.31 -19.64
CA SER A 31 -0.83 -12.65 -18.20
C SER A 31 -1.81 -11.82 -17.40
N ASP A 32 -2.45 -12.45 -16.41
CA ASP A 32 -3.27 -11.75 -15.42
C ASP A 32 -2.40 -10.82 -14.56
N GLN A 33 -2.94 -9.66 -14.20
CA GLN A 33 -2.22 -8.59 -13.50
C GLN A 33 -3.10 -7.92 -12.45
N PHE A 34 -2.48 -7.50 -11.35
CA PHE A 34 -3.06 -6.52 -10.44
C PHE A 34 -2.80 -5.10 -10.95
N PHE A 35 -3.83 -4.27 -10.87
CA PHE A 35 -3.74 -2.82 -10.91
C PHE A 35 -3.93 -2.30 -9.50
N ILE A 36 -2.88 -1.76 -8.91
CA ILE A 36 -2.85 -1.41 -7.48
C ILE A 36 -2.72 0.10 -7.34
N THR A 37 -3.71 0.74 -6.71
CA THR A 37 -3.58 2.13 -6.27
C THR A 37 -3.27 2.13 -4.78
N LEU A 38 -2.18 2.79 -4.42
CA LEU A 38 -1.71 2.92 -3.04
C LEU A 38 -1.81 4.39 -2.63
N GLU A 39 -2.58 4.67 -1.61
CA GLU A 39 -2.77 5.99 -1.03
C GLU A 39 -2.10 5.99 0.35
N VAL A 40 -1.10 6.86 0.54
CA VAL A 40 -0.33 6.95 1.79
C VAL A 40 -0.53 8.33 2.38
N GLU A 41 -1.03 8.35 3.60
CA GLU A 41 -1.15 9.53 4.44
C GLU A 41 -0.05 9.48 5.51
N THR A 42 0.68 10.59 5.66
CA THR A 42 1.66 10.73 6.75
C THR A 42 1.08 11.68 7.80
N THR A 43 1.11 11.27 9.07
CA THR A 43 0.56 12.05 10.19
C THR A 43 1.62 12.36 11.22
N SER A 44 1.52 13.49 11.91
CA SER A 44 2.39 13.84 13.04
C SER A 44 1.60 14.23 14.29
N PRO A 45 2.12 13.92 15.49
CA PRO A 45 1.49 14.36 16.74
C PRO A 45 1.51 15.89 16.82
N ILE A 46 0.39 16.50 17.21
CA ILE A 46 0.34 17.94 17.49
C ILE A 46 0.78 18.15 18.95
N GLU A 47 1.96 18.72 19.16
CA GLU A 47 2.62 18.81 20.48
C GLU A 47 1.92 19.75 21.49
N ASP A 48 0.93 20.55 21.05
CA ASP A 48 0.33 21.63 21.83
C ASP A 48 -1.20 21.49 22.08
N ASP A 49 -1.79 20.34 21.78
CA ASP A 49 -3.23 20.13 21.95
C ASP A 49 -3.55 19.22 23.16
N GLU A 50 -4.33 19.73 24.12
CA GLU A 50 -4.79 18.96 25.29
C GLU A 50 -5.72 17.81 24.87
N GLU A 51 -6.37 17.96 23.72
CA GLU A 51 -7.04 16.90 22.99
C GLU A 51 -6.05 16.32 21.98
N GLN A 52 -5.63 15.07 22.17
CA GLN A 52 -4.57 14.42 21.37
C GLN A 52 -4.97 14.28 19.89
N PHE A 53 -4.70 15.33 19.09
CA PHE A 53 -4.94 15.35 17.65
C PHE A 53 -3.67 15.03 16.87
N VAL A 54 -3.84 14.32 15.76
CA VAL A 54 -2.81 14.06 14.75
C VAL A 54 -3.05 14.97 13.56
N GLY A 55 -2.03 15.71 13.14
CA GLY A 55 -2.04 16.52 11.93
C GLY A 55 -1.68 15.68 10.72
N VAL A 56 -2.34 15.91 9.58
CA VAL A 56 -1.95 15.31 8.29
C VAL A 56 -0.85 16.18 7.67
N GLU A 57 0.32 15.60 7.45
CA GLU A 57 1.46 16.29 6.82
C GLU A 57 1.40 16.20 5.30
N SER A 58 1.05 15.02 4.79
CA SER A 58 1.01 14.74 3.36
C SER A 58 0.05 13.60 3.05
N THR A 59 -0.47 13.63 1.82
CA THR A 59 -1.21 12.51 1.24
C THR A 59 -0.75 12.33 -0.19
N GLU A 60 -0.20 11.15 -0.49
CA GLU A 60 0.32 10.83 -1.82
C GLU A 60 -0.35 9.58 -2.39
N SER A 61 -0.52 9.56 -3.71
CA SER A 61 -1.17 8.46 -4.43
C SER A 61 -0.23 7.88 -5.48
N PHE A 62 -0.06 6.56 -5.43
CA PHE A 62 0.84 5.81 -6.28
C PHE A 62 0.07 4.72 -7.02
N THR A 63 0.54 4.37 -8.21
CA THR A 63 -0.06 3.30 -9.01
C THR A 63 1.01 2.28 -9.39
N PHE A 64 0.70 1.00 -9.18
CA PHE A 64 1.58 -0.11 -9.46
C PHE A 64 0.88 -1.19 -10.28
N TRP A 65 1.67 -1.83 -11.14
CA TRP A 65 1.28 -3.06 -11.83
C TRP A 65 2.08 -4.23 -11.29
N ALA A 66 1.42 -5.36 -11.08
CA ALA A 66 2.06 -6.60 -10.65
C ALA A 66 1.44 -7.79 -11.37
N LYS A 67 2.23 -8.81 -11.70
CA LYS A 67 1.70 -10.05 -12.28
C LYS A 67 0.89 -10.80 -11.22
N CYS A 68 -0.20 -11.44 -11.64
CA CYS A 68 -1.02 -12.32 -10.83
C CYS A 68 -0.96 -13.75 -11.41
N PRO A 69 -0.31 -14.70 -10.74
CA PRO A 69 -0.20 -16.08 -11.23
C PRO A 69 -1.48 -16.91 -11.06
N ARG A 70 -2.51 -16.40 -10.35
CA ARG A 70 -3.75 -17.12 -10.01
C ARG A 70 -3.54 -18.38 -9.19
N PHE A 71 -2.60 -18.32 -8.25
CA PHE A 71 -2.44 -19.36 -7.26
C PHE A 71 -3.51 -19.25 -6.18
N LYS A 72 -3.63 -20.30 -5.36
CA LYS A 72 -4.50 -20.24 -4.18
C LYS A 72 -4.02 -19.16 -3.20
N GLU A 73 -2.70 -19.04 -3.03
CA GLU A 73 -2.03 -18.09 -2.12
C GLU A 73 -0.72 -17.60 -2.76
N GLY A 74 -0.24 -16.43 -2.34
CA GLY A 74 1.01 -15.84 -2.82
C GLY A 74 0.91 -15.20 -4.20
N ASN A 75 -0.25 -14.65 -4.57
CA ASN A 75 -0.46 -13.97 -5.84
C ASN A 75 0.29 -12.64 -5.95
N LEU A 76 0.69 -12.06 -4.82
CA LEU A 76 1.53 -10.89 -4.74
C LEU A 76 2.63 -11.12 -3.69
N SER A 77 3.89 -11.14 -4.11
CA SER A 77 4.98 -11.53 -3.22
C SER A 77 5.29 -10.45 -2.18
N ARG A 78 5.79 -10.87 -1.00
CA ARG A 78 6.18 -9.97 0.08
C ARG A 78 7.22 -8.94 -0.36
N GLU A 79 8.19 -9.37 -1.17
CA GLU A 79 9.25 -8.50 -1.71
C GLU A 79 8.66 -7.43 -2.62
N ARG A 80 7.68 -7.80 -3.45
CA ARG A 80 6.99 -6.85 -4.32
C ARG A 80 6.19 -5.85 -3.49
N ILE A 81 5.51 -6.29 -2.44
CA ILE A 81 4.76 -5.40 -1.53
C ILE A 81 5.70 -4.45 -0.81
N SER A 82 6.79 -4.96 -0.22
CA SER A 82 7.81 -4.14 0.45
C SER A 82 8.42 -3.09 -0.49
N MET A 83 8.67 -3.45 -1.76
CA MET A 83 9.14 -2.50 -2.77
C MET A 83 8.12 -1.38 -3.03
N MET A 84 6.83 -1.71 -3.20
CA MET A 84 5.77 -0.71 -3.39
C MET A 84 5.66 0.24 -2.18
N LEU A 85 5.67 -0.32 -0.97
CA LEU A 85 5.61 0.44 0.28
C LEU A 85 6.81 1.39 0.43
N SER A 86 8.01 0.89 0.14
CA SER A 86 9.24 1.71 0.21
C SER A 86 9.25 2.82 -0.85
N SER A 87 8.76 2.54 -2.06
CA SER A 87 8.60 3.56 -3.11
C SER A 87 7.57 4.64 -2.75
N ALA A 88 6.65 4.33 -1.83
CA ALA A 88 5.64 5.25 -1.33
C ALA A 88 6.03 5.89 0.03
N GLY A 89 7.30 5.81 0.42
CA GLY A 89 7.81 6.46 1.64
C GLY A 89 7.56 5.71 2.95
N VAL A 90 6.94 4.53 2.91
CA VAL A 90 6.68 3.74 4.13
C VAL A 90 7.96 3.07 4.62
N ALA A 91 8.45 3.45 5.80
CA ALA A 91 9.68 2.92 6.38
C ALA A 91 9.62 1.40 6.63
N ARG A 92 10.73 0.68 6.38
CA ARG A 92 10.78 -0.80 6.43
C ARG A 92 10.30 -1.41 7.75
N HIS A 93 10.61 -0.78 8.87
CA HIS A 93 10.23 -1.29 10.20
C HIS A 93 8.70 -1.24 10.43
N LYS A 94 7.95 -0.45 9.66
CA LYS A 94 6.48 -0.34 9.72
C LYS A 94 5.76 -1.32 8.78
N GLN A 95 6.47 -1.93 7.83
CA GLN A 95 5.86 -2.67 6.73
C GLN A 95 5.34 -4.06 7.11
N GLY A 96 5.77 -4.64 8.24
CA GLY A 96 5.54 -6.06 8.57
C GLY A 96 4.08 -6.50 8.44
N VAL A 97 3.20 -5.88 9.22
CA VAL A 97 1.75 -6.19 9.22
C VAL A 97 1.08 -5.74 7.91
N MET A 98 1.54 -4.63 7.33
CA MET A 98 0.99 -4.11 6.06
C MET A 98 1.19 -5.09 4.91
N ILE A 99 2.36 -5.74 4.86
CA ILE A 99 2.68 -6.76 3.86
C ILE A 99 1.70 -7.92 3.95
N ASP A 100 1.40 -8.39 5.17
CA ASP A 100 0.48 -9.51 5.38
C ASP A 100 -0.94 -9.14 4.92
N ILE A 101 -1.44 -7.95 5.31
CA ILE A 101 -2.76 -7.45 4.92
C ILE A 101 -2.91 -7.34 3.39
N ILE A 102 -1.90 -6.77 2.73
CA ILE A 102 -1.93 -6.58 1.28
C ILE A 102 -1.83 -7.92 0.55
N SER A 103 -0.98 -8.83 1.03
CA SER A 103 -0.82 -10.18 0.46
C SER A 103 -2.12 -10.97 0.56
N ASP A 104 -2.73 -11.02 1.74
CA ASP A 104 -3.97 -11.75 1.98
C ASP A 104 -5.11 -11.21 1.12
N ARG A 105 -5.20 -9.88 0.97
CA ARG A 105 -6.21 -9.28 0.11
C ARG A 105 -5.96 -9.60 -1.35
N ALA A 106 -4.72 -9.56 -1.83
CA ALA A 106 -4.39 -9.92 -3.20
C ALA A 106 -4.84 -11.36 -3.52
N ASP A 107 -4.64 -12.29 -2.59
CA ASP A 107 -5.11 -13.68 -2.72
C ASP A 107 -6.63 -13.80 -2.77
N GLN A 108 -7.34 -13.06 -1.91
CA GLN A 108 -8.80 -13.03 -1.93
C GLN A 108 -9.34 -12.48 -3.26
N ILE A 109 -8.75 -11.41 -3.77
CA ILE A 109 -9.13 -10.80 -5.06
C ILE A 109 -8.86 -11.78 -6.21
N ALA A 110 -7.67 -12.38 -6.25
CA ALA A 110 -7.28 -13.33 -7.30
C ALA A 110 -8.20 -14.56 -7.34
N ASN A 111 -8.77 -14.98 -6.21
CA ASN A 111 -9.62 -16.16 -6.11
C ASN A 111 -11.12 -15.85 -6.10
N ALA A 112 -11.52 -14.58 -6.09
CA ALA A 112 -12.93 -14.20 -6.09
C ALA A 112 -13.62 -14.63 -7.40
N ALA A 113 -14.82 -15.20 -7.27
CA ALA A 113 -15.56 -15.76 -8.41
C ALA A 113 -15.82 -14.74 -9.53
N ARG A 114 -16.09 -13.47 -9.17
CA ARG A 114 -16.33 -12.38 -10.13
C ARG A 114 -15.12 -12.08 -11.03
N TYR A 115 -13.91 -12.40 -10.58
CA TYR A 115 -12.68 -12.11 -11.32
C TYR A 115 -12.13 -13.30 -12.11
N ARG A 116 -12.83 -14.44 -12.19
CA ARG A 116 -12.35 -15.62 -12.91
C ARG A 116 -12.04 -15.39 -14.39
N ALA A 117 -12.78 -14.49 -15.03
CA ALA A 117 -12.60 -14.14 -16.45
C ALA A 117 -11.90 -12.79 -16.65
N ALA A 118 -11.67 -12.04 -15.56
CA ALA A 118 -10.99 -10.75 -15.63
C ALA A 118 -9.49 -10.97 -15.76
N ARG A 119 -8.80 -10.19 -16.59
CA ARG A 119 -7.33 -10.22 -16.67
C ARG A 119 -6.67 -9.19 -15.77
N VAL A 120 -7.39 -8.10 -15.48
CA VAL A 120 -6.93 -7.03 -14.61
C VAL A 120 -7.72 -7.08 -13.31
N LEU A 121 -6.99 -7.10 -12.20
CA LEU A 121 -7.51 -7.24 -10.85
C LEU A 121 -7.27 -5.92 -10.09
N PRO A 122 -8.31 -5.08 -9.91
CA PRO A 122 -8.14 -3.80 -9.25
C PRO A 122 -8.04 -3.97 -7.73
N MET A 123 -7.02 -3.38 -7.13
CA MET A 123 -6.82 -3.34 -5.69
C MET A 123 -6.55 -1.89 -5.26
N LYS A 124 -7.22 -1.45 -4.20
CA LYS A 124 -6.92 -0.19 -3.52
C LYS A 124 -6.28 -0.51 -2.17
N VAL A 125 -5.22 0.21 -1.83
CA VAL A 125 -4.56 0.14 -0.53
C VAL A 125 -4.51 1.54 0.05
N SER A 126 -5.00 1.70 1.28
CA SER A 126 -4.95 2.95 2.04
C SER A 126 -4.09 2.73 3.27
N ILE A 127 -3.11 3.61 3.46
CA ILE A 127 -2.15 3.57 4.55
C ILE A 127 -2.14 4.93 5.24
N SER A 128 -2.17 4.93 6.57
CA SER A 128 -1.84 6.11 7.36
C SER A 128 -0.67 5.74 8.27
N VAL A 129 0.45 6.44 8.15
CA VAL A 129 1.66 6.19 8.93
C VAL A 129 1.99 7.40 9.77
N VAL A 130 2.32 7.16 11.03
CA VAL A 130 2.86 8.24 11.86
C VAL A 130 4.28 8.53 11.41
N ALA A 131 4.62 9.81 11.24
CA ALA A 131 5.95 10.27 10.93
C ALA A 131 6.95 9.70 11.95
N CYS A 132 8.02 9.09 11.46
CA CYS A 132 9.18 8.72 12.27
C CYS A 132 10.38 9.54 11.78
N SER A 133 11.18 10.06 12.71
CA SER A 133 12.49 10.66 12.43
C SER A 133 13.51 9.69 11.79
N CYS A 134 13.15 8.42 11.69
CA CYS A 134 13.87 7.37 10.96
C CYS A 134 14.23 7.75 9.52
N TYR A 135 13.53 8.71 8.90
CA TYR A 135 13.75 9.13 7.51
C TYR A 135 14.86 10.18 7.37
N GLU A 136 15.28 10.85 8.44
CA GLU A 136 16.33 11.89 8.39
C GLU A 136 17.75 11.30 8.33
N GLU A 137 17.98 10.10 8.88
CA GLU A 137 19.31 9.47 8.87
C GLU A 137 19.69 8.88 7.49
N GLU A 138 18.73 8.57 6.61
CA GLU A 138 19.03 7.99 5.28
C GLU A 138 19.40 9.03 4.22
N VAL A 139 19.00 10.30 4.38
CA VAL A 139 19.36 11.40 3.44
C VAL A 139 20.70 12.07 3.79
N GLU A 140 21.08 12.10 5.07
CA GLU A 140 22.39 12.66 5.48
C GLU A 140 23.55 11.70 5.22
N ALA A 141 23.31 10.38 5.17
CA ALA A 141 24.36 9.40 4.89
C ALA A 141 24.82 9.35 3.41
N VAL A 142 24.22 10.16 2.53
CA VAL A 142 24.55 10.26 1.09
C VAL A 142 25.02 11.67 0.71
N SER A 143 25.25 12.56 1.67
CA SER A 143 25.81 13.90 1.45
C SER A 143 27.29 13.99 1.76
#